data_AF-A0A7X7V2X5-F1
#
_entry.id   AF-A0A7X7V2X5-F1
#
_cell.length_a   1.000
_cell.length_b   1.000
_cell.length_c   1.000
_cell.angle_alpha   90.00
_cell.angle_beta   90.00
_cell.angle_gamma   90.00
#
_symmetry.space_group_name_H-M   'P 1'
#
loop_
_entity.id
_entity.type
_entity.pdbx_description
1 polymer ?
#
loop_
_entity_poly.entity_id
_entity_poly.type
_entity_poly.pdbx_seq_one_letter_code
_entity_poly.pdbx_strand_id
1 'polypeptide(L)'
;MLFKVTRENEITYYVPEHIRKISISPVYGHEDSFDVAFYIDNTMEIVKVFDTFEDAESFVKKIYQQMIQKNCDDIVDLQTLN
;
A
#
# COMPACT_ATOMS: atom_id res chain seq x y z
N MET A 1 -1.48 -10.83 -10.62
CA MET A 1 -0.92 -10.56 -9.28
C MET A 1 -1.98 -9.86 -8.46
N LEU A 2 -2.10 -10.16 -7.17
CA LEU A 2 -2.96 -9.42 -6.24
C LEU A 2 -2.15 -8.89 -5.06
N PHE A 3 -2.44 -7.66 -4.62
CA PHE A 3 -1.94 -7.15 -3.35
C PHE A 3 -2.91 -7.47 -2.24
N LYS A 4 -2.46 -8.24 -1.26
CA LYS A 4 -3.22 -8.56 -0.07
C LYS A 4 -2.88 -7.54 1.03
N VAL A 5 -3.90 -6.95 1.62
CA VAL A 5 -3.81 -6.12 2.83
C VAL A 5 -4.68 -6.75 3.90
N THR A 6 -4.11 -7.01 5.06
CA THR A 6 -4.86 -7.47 6.23
C THR A 6 -4.98 -6.30 7.21
N ARG A 7 -6.22 -5.93 7.53
CA ARG A 7 -6.56 -5.02 8.64
C ARG A 7 -7.32 -5.82 9.70
N GLU A 8 -7.54 -5.23 10.88
CA GLU A 8 -8.01 -5.91 12.10
C GLU A 8 -9.07 -7.01 11.89
N ASN A 9 -10.08 -6.77 11.05
CA ASN A 9 -11.15 -7.75 10.79
C ASN A 9 -11.40 -8.02 9.29
N GLU A 10 -10.50 -7.56 8.41
CA GLU A 10 -10.72 -7.62 6.97
C GLU A 10 -9.45 -7.97 6.21
N ILE A 11 -9.58 -8.85 5.21
CA ILE A 11 -8.56 -9.07 4.20
C ILE A 11 -9.09 -8.49 2.89
N THR A 12 -8.43 -7.46 2.39
CA THR A 12 -8.77 -6.82 1.12
C THR A 12 -7.70 -7.17 0.08
N TYR A 13 -8.15 -7.53 -1.12
CA TYR A 13 -7.28 -7.83 -2.26
C TYR A 13 -7.42 -6.74 -3.31
N TYR A 14 -6.29 -6.16 -3.72
CA TYR A 14 -6.25 -5.11 -4.73
C TYR A 14 -5.63 -5.64 -6.02
N VAL A 15 -6.31 -5.35 -7.13
CA VAL A 15 -5.79 -5.55 -8.48
C VAL A 15 -4.88 -4.36 -8.80
N PRO A 16 -3.57 -4.55 -9.02
CA PRO A 16 -2.62 -3.47 -9.25
C PRO A 16 -3.04 -2.51 -10.37
N GLU A 17 -3.64 -3.05 -11.43
CA GLU A 17 -4.10 -2.31 -12.60
C GLU A 17 -5.22 -1.30 -12.29
N HIS A 18 -5.92 -1.46 -11.16
CA HIS A 18 -6.98 -0.53 -10.72
C HIS A 18 -6.45 0.59 -9.81
N ILE A 19 -5.20 0.51 -9.37
CA ILE A 19 -4.58 1.54 -8.51
C ILE A 19 -4.17 2.71 -9.40
N ARG A 20 -4.89 3.82 -9.32
CA ARG A 20 -4.63 5.02 -10.13
C ARG A 20 -3.50 5.86 -9.56
N LYS A 21 -3.35 5.85 -8.24
CA LYS A 21 -2.37 6.65 -7.50
C LYS A 21 -2.06 5.98 -6.16
N ILE A 22 -0.82 6.14 -5.71
CA ILE A 22 -0.39 5.87 -4.34
C ILE A 22 0.01 7.21 -3.71
N SER A 23 -0.41 7.49 -2.48
CA SER A 23 0.05 8.68 -1.74
C SER A 23 0.69 8.30 -0.42
N ILE A 24 1.60 9.16 0.03
CA ILE A 24 2.09 9.21 1.40
C ILE A 24 1.58 10.52 1.99
N SER A 25 0.88 10.46 3.13
CA SER A 25 0.39 11.66 3.82
C SER A 25 0.65 11.56 5.31
N PRO A 26 0.90 12.69 6.01
CA PRO A 26 0.89 12.70 7.46
C PRO A 26 -0.48 12.28 7.99
N VAL A 27 -0.51 11.43 9.01
CA VAL A 27 -1.76 11.03 9.65
C VAL A 27 -2.31 12.22 10.44
N TYR A 28 -3.58 12.55 10.22
CA TYR A 28 -4.21 13.68 10.90
C TYR A 28 -4.21 13.47 12.42
N GLY A 29 -3.63 14.43 13.15
CA GLY A 29 -3.51 14.37 14.62
C GLY A 29 -2.28 13.60 15.14
N HIS A 30 -1.42 13.08 14.26
CA HIS A 30 -0.19 12.41 14.63
C HIS A 30 0.99 12.96 13.80
N GLU A 31 1.78 13.84 14.41
CA GLU A 31 2.87 14.56 13.72
C GLU A 31 4.00 13.65 13.25
N ASP A 32 4.14 12.46 13.86
CA ASP A 32 5.22 11.50 13.60
C ASP A 32 4.72 10.20 12.94
N SER A 33 3.68 10.27 12.10
CA SER A 33 3.25 9.09 11.34
C SER A 33 2.70 9.41 9.97
N PHE A 34 2.91 8.49 9.04
CA PHE A 34 2.60 8.64 7.63
C PHE A 34 1.77 7.46 7.14
N ASP A 35 0.59 7.74 6.59
CA ASP A 35 -0.19 6.73 5.89
C ASP A 35 0.29 6.55 4.46
N VAL A 36 0.24 5.31 3.99
CA VAL A 36 0.31 4.98 2.57
C VAL A 36 -1.08 4.60 2.13
N ALA A 37 -1.62 5.28 1.12
CA ALA A 37 -2.97 5.04 0.64
C ALA A 37 -3.01 4.71 -0.85
N PHE A 38 -3.92 3.80 -1.22
CA PHE A 38 -4.26 3.51 -2.61
C PHE A 38 -5.50 4.29 -3.02
N TYR A 39 -5.45 4.89 -4.21
CA TYR A 39 -6.59 5.51 -4.86
C TYR A 39 -7.12 4.53 -5.91
N ILE A 40 -8.27 3.94 -5.61
CA ILE A 40 -8.91 2.92 -6.43
C ILE A 40 -10.27 3.45 -6.81
N ASP A 41 -10.45 3.65 -8.11
CA ASP A 41 -11.58 4.37 -8.68
C ASP A 41 -11.78 5.76 -8.05
N ASN A 42 -12.82 5.91 -7.21
CA ASN A 42 -13.17 7.16 -6.53
C ASN A 42 -12.97 7.08 -5.01
N THR A 43 -12.31 6.04 -4.52
CA THR A 43 -12.09 5.78 -3.10
C THR A 43 -10.60 5.84 -2.76
N MET A 44 -10.29 6.35 -1.56
CA MET A 44 -8.96 6.32 -0.97
C MET A 44 -8.95 5.30 0.17
N GLU A 45 -7.98 4.38 0.16
CA GLU A 45 -7.86 3.29 1.12
C GLU A 45 -6.47 3.28 1.77
N ILE A 46 -6.38 3.41 3.10
CA ILE A 46 -5.10 3.41 3.84
C ILE A 46 -4.53 2.00 3.97
N VAL A 47 -3.49 1.65 3.23
CA VAL A 47 -2.99 0.26 3.19
C VAL A 47 -1.99 -0.07 4.30
N LYS A 48 -1.23 0.92 4.79
CA LYS A 48 -0.24 0.76 5.86
C LYS A 48 0.09 2.12 6.45
N VAL A 49 0.53 2.15 7.71
CA VAL A 49 0.99 3.36 8.41
C VAL A 49 2.44 3.11 8.85
N PHE A 50 3.26 4.16 8.78
CA PHE A 50 4.68 4.14 9.14
C PHE A 50 5.01 5.29 10.08
N ASP A 51 6.03 5.12 10.90
CA ASP A 51 6.51 6.16 11.83
C ASP A 51 7.36 7.23 11.11
N THR A 52 7.92 6.89 9.93
CA THR A 52 8.78 7.81 9.16
C THR A 52 8.35 7.89 7.70
N PHE A 53 8.61 9.03 7.07
CA PHE A 53 8.36 9.21 5.64
C PHE A 53 9.28 8.32 4.81
N GLU A 54 10.52 8.13 5.25
CA GLU A 54 11.53 7.30 4.59
C GLU A 54 11.08 5.83 4.50
N ASP A 55 10.51 5.28 5.57
CA ASP A 55 9.97 3.93 5.58
C ASP A 55 8.74 3.79 4.67
N ALA A 56 7.85 4.78 4.71
CA ALA A 56 6.71 4.84 3.79
C ALA A 56 7.15 4.89 2.32
N GLU A 57 8.19 5.67 2.00
CA GLU A 57 8.73 5.76 0.64
C GLU A 57 9.42 4.45 0.21
N SER A 58 10.18 3.83 1.11
CA SER A 58 10.80 2.51 0.89
C SER A 58 9.76 1.45 0.57
N PHE A 59 8.64 1.45 1.29
CA PHE A 59 7.52 0.56 1.03
C PHE A 59 6.89 0.79 -0.36
N VAL A 60 6.65 2.04 -0.75
CA VAL A 60 6.14 2.38 -2.10
C VAL A 60 7.09 1.90 -3.20
N LYS A 61 8.40 2.07 -3.03
CA LYS A 61 9.41 1.56 -3.97
C LYS A 61 9.33 0.06 -4.14
N LYS A 62 9.11 -0.69 -3.06
CA LYS A 62 8.97 -2.15 -3.12
C LYS A 62 7.67 -2.58 -3.78
N ILE A 63 6.54 -1.89 -3.52
CA ILE A 63 5.29 -2.11 -4.25
C ILE A 63 5.52 -1.95 -5.75
N TYR A 64 6.19 -0.86 -6.17
CA TYR A 64 6.49 -0.61 -7.57
C TYR A 64 7.36 -1.69 -8.21
N GLN A 65 8.34 -2.23 -7.46
CA GLN A 65 9.15 -3.36 -7.93
C GLN A 65 8.30 -4.62 -8.18
N GLN A 66 7.36 -4.94 -7.29
CA GLN A 66 6.38 -6.03 -7.50
C GLN A 66 5.51 -5.75 -8.73
N MET A 67 5.07 -4.49 -8.88
CA MET A 67 4.55 -3.83 -10.09
C MET A 67 5.12 -4.39 -11.40
N ILE A 68 6.45 -4.31 -11.47
CA ILE A 68 7.23 -4.55 -12.69
C ILE A 68 7.49 -6.04 -12.92
N GLN A 69 7.58 -6.86 -11.86
CA GLN A 69 7.93 -8.28 -11.98
C GLN A 69 6.88 -9.12 -12.74
N LYS A 70 5.65 -8.60 -12.93
CA LYS A 70 4.61 -9.10 -13.85
C LYS A 70 4.26 -10.60 -13.77
N ASN A 71 4.58 -11.28 -12.67
CA ASN A 71 4.06 -12.63 -12.44
C ASN A 71 2.55 -12.57 -12.16
N CYS A 72 1.75 -13.04 -13.11
CA CYS A 72 0.29 -12.90 -13.07
C CYS A 72 -0.40 -13.75 -11.99
N ASP A 73 0.27 -14.77 -11.44
CA ASP A 73 -0.35 -15.73 -10.51
C ASP A 73 0.01 -15.50 -9.03
N ASP A 74 0.81 -14.48 -8.71
CA ASP A 74 1.28 -14.24 -7.34
C ASP A 74 0.31 -13.41 -6.48
N ILE A 75 0.20 -13.76 -5.20
CA ILE A 75 -0.41 -12.92 -4.15
C ILE A 75 0.72 -12.35 -3.29
N VAL A 76 0.83 -11.03 -3.26
CA VAL A 76 1.84 -10.32 -2.49
C VAL A 76 1.19 -9.75 -1.22
N ASP A 77 1.62 -10.23 -0.05
CA ASP A 77 1.15 -9.72 1.24
C ASP A 77 1.89 -8.44 1.61
N LEU A 78 1.20 -7.31 1.51
CA LEU A 78 1.75 -5.99 1.78
C LEU A 78 2.12 -5.78 3.26
N GLN A 79 1.58 -6.58 4.18
CA GLN A 79 1.96 -6.49 5.58
C GLN A 79 3.36 -7.06 5.84
N THR A 80 3.78 -8.03 5.02
CA THR A 80 5.12 -8.65 5.11
C THR A 80 6.22 -7.88 4.35
N LEU A 81 5.83 -6.90 3.53
CA LEU A 81 6.76 -5.98 2.90
C LEU A 81 7.24 -4.94 3.93
N ASN A 82 8.40 -5.23 4.53
CA ASN A 82 9.19 -4.31 5.34
C ASN A 82 10.26 -3.70 4.48
#